data_AF-A0A849GB09-F1
#
_entry.id   AF-A0A849GB09-F1
#
_cell.length_a   1.000
_cell.length_b   1.000
_cell.length_c   1.000
_cell.angle_alpha   90.00
_cell.angle_beta   90.00
_cell.angle_gamma   90.00
#
_symmetry.space_group_name_H-M   'P 1'
#
loop_
_entity.id
_entity.type
_entity.pdbx_description
1 polymer ?
#
loop_
_entity_poly.entity_id
_entity_poly.type
_entity_poly.pdbx_seq_one_letter_code
_entity_poly.pdbx_strand_id
1 'polypeptide(L)'
;PEARAVEPPFNHRIAIPWYDGAAGEWFYPWGLSTTSYKLFVIAAAIAGLVGVWALMSRTRIGLLMRATQLDRDMATAFGIPVERVYAIVFGLGAALAALAAVLIVPISQAHYLMGGDPLLLSFIVVIIGGLGSLPGAVVAALLIGMSDGIISVFFSPTLAKILATVLVALVLVFRPQGLFGTKAH
;
A
#
# COMPACT_ATOMS: atom_id res chain seq x y z
N PRO A 1 -25.86 -15.33 -5.08
CA PRO A 1 -25.76 -13.90 -5.48
C PRO A 1 -24.61 -13.71 -6.48
N GLU A 2 -24.93 -13.46 -7.75
CA GLU A 2 -23.92 -13.17 -8.78
C GLU A 2 -23.22 -11.84 -8.48
N ALA A 3 -21.90 -11.87 -8.37
CA ALA A 3 -21.07 -10.67 -8.23
C ALA A 3 -21.13 -9.89 -9.55
N ARG A 4 -21.86 -8.78 -9.57
CA ARG A 4 -21.85 -7.86 -10.72
C ARG A 4 -20.61 -6.98 -10.65
N ALA A 5 -19.85 -6.93 -11.73
CA ALA A 5 -18.72 -6.02 -11.87
C ALA A 5 -19.22 -4.57 -11.74
N VAL A 6 -18.60 -3.80 -10.85
CA VAL A 6 -18.84 -2.35 -10.76
C VAL A 6 -18.10 -1.72 -11.93
N GLU A 7 -18.84 -1.08 -12.84
CA GLU A 7 -18.22 -0.39 -13.96
C GLU A 7 -17.40 0.81 -13.45
N PRO A 8 -16.14 0.97 -13.89
CA PRO A 8 -15.33 2.11 -13.50
C PRO A 8 -15.95 3.40 -14.08
N PRO A 9 -15.99 4.51 -13.29
CA PRO A 9 -16.68 5.73 -13.68
C PRO A 9 -16.11 6.40 -14.94
N PHE A 10 -14.83 6.15 -15.26
CA PHE A 10 -14.17 6.63 -16.47
C PHE A 10 -13.26 5.53 -17.03
N ASN A 11 -13.46 5.12 -18.28
CA ASN A 11 -12.66 4.06 -18.93
C ASN A 11 -12.11 4.51 -20.29
N HIS A 12 -11.44 5.65 -20.32
CA HIS A 12 -10.67 6.04 -21.50
C HIS A 12 -9.38 5.24 -21.49
N ARG A 13 -9.18 4.38 -22.49
CA ARG A 13 -7.89 3.71 -22.70
C ARG A 13 -6.92 4.75 -23.23
N ILE A 14 -6.02 5.21 -22.38
CA ILE A 14 -4.97 6.14 -22.76
C ILE A 14 -3.76 5.26 -23.09
N ALA A 15 -3.45 5.16 -24.39
CA ALA A 15 -2.19 4.61 -24.84
C ALA A 15 -1.16 5.76 -24.83
N ILE A 16 -0.10 5.65 -24.04
CA ILE A 16 0.97 6.65 -24.00
C ILE A 16 1.92 6.36 -25.18
N PRO A 17 2.00 7.24 -26.20
CA PRO A 17 2.92 7.02 -27.30
C PRO A 17 4.34 7.39 -26.86
N TRP A 18 5.29 6.47 -27.02
CA TRP A 18 6.73 6.76 -26.88
C TRP A 18 7.35 6.89 -28.28
N TYR A 19 8.46 7.62 -28.37
CA TYR A 19 9.19 7.80 -29.62
C TYR A 19 10.36 6.81 -29.68
N ASP A 20 10.37 5.93 -30.70
CA ASP A 20 11.52 5.08 -30.98
C ASP A 20 12.53 5.84 -31.86
N GLY A 21 13.66 6.22 -31.27
CA GLY A 21 14.73 6.93 -31.97
C GLY A 21 15.42 6.11 -33.07
N ALA A 22 15.24 4.79 -33.12
CA ALA A 22 15.86 3.92 -34.12
C ALA A 22 14.99 3.73 -35.38
N ALA A 23 13.67 3.79 -35.26
CA ALA A 23 12.72 3.59 -36.38
C ALA A 23 12.07 4.89 -36.88
N GLY A 24 12.19 6.00 -36.14
CA GLY A 24 11.52 7.27 -36.49
C GLY A 24 9.98 7.21 -36.38
N GLU A 25 9.45 6.13 -35.81
CA GLU A 25 8.03 5.89 -35.64
C GLU A 25 7.60 5.94 -34.18
N TRP A 26 6.37 6.39 -33.96
CA TRP A 26 5.70 6.30 -32.68
C TRP A 26 5.23 4.87 -32.48
N PHE A 27 6.04 4.06 -31.80
CA PHE A 27 5.74 2.67 -31.51
C PHE A 27 4.99 2.52 -30.16
N TYR A 28 4.42 1.35 -29.88
CA TYR A 28 3.77 1.03 -28.61
C TYR A 28 4.55 -0.10 -27.92
N PRO A 29 5.54 0.19 -27.06
CA PRO A 29 6.33 -0.83 -26.43
C PRO A 29 5.51 -1.29 -25.22
N TRP A 30 5.43 -2.60 -25.02
CA TRP A 30 4.84 -3.24 -23.83
C TRP A 30 3.32 -3.17 -23.68
N GLY A 31 2.54 -2.73 -24.68
CA GLY A 31 1.08 -2.81 -24.62
C GLY A 31 0.45 -2.02 -23.46
N LEU A 32 1.06 -0.89 -23.07
CA LEU A 32 0.58 0.02 -22.02
C LEU A 32 -0.68 0.79 -22.48
N SER A 33 -1.76 0.07 -22.83
CA SER A 33 -3.11 0.65 -22.85
C SER A 33 -3.60 0.73 -21.41
N THR A 34 -3.10 1.70 -20.65
CA THR A 34 -3.54 1.88 -19.27
C THR A 34 -4.89 2.61 -19.29
N THR A 35 -5.91 1.99 -18.67
CA THR A 35 -7.20 2.65 -18.43
C THR A 35 -6.97 3.90 -17.56
N SER A 36 -7.57 5.02 -17.93
CA SER A 36 -7.55 6.29 -17.18
C SER A 36 -7.81 6.13 -15.68
N TYR A 37 -8.68 5.19 -15.32
CA TYR A 37 -8.96 4.82 -13.94
C TYR A 37 -7.74 4.28 -13.17
N LYS A 38 -6.90 3.44 -13.78
CA LYS A 38 -5.68 2.92 -13.12
C LYS A 38 -4.69 4.05 -12.81
N LEU A 39 -4.54 5.01 -13.72
CA LEU A 39 -3.72 6.21 -13.47
C LEU A 39 -4.29 7.07 -12.34
N PHE A 40 -5.62 7.23 -12.30
CA PHE A 40 -6.30 7.92 -11.21
C PHE A 40 -6.06 7.22 -9.86
N VAL A 41 -6.13 5.88 -9.80
CA VAL A 41 -5.86 5.12 -8.58
C VAL A 41 -4.42 5.31 -8.11
N ILE A 42 -3.44 5.31 -9.02
CA ILE A 42 -2.03 5.58 -8.68
C ILE A 42 -1.89 7.01 -8.11
N ALA A 43 -2.50 8.00 -8.76
CA ALA A 43 -2.46 9.39 -8.30
C ALA A 43 -3.11 9.54 -6.91
N ALA A 44 -4.25 8.90 -6.68
CA ALA A 44 -4.94 8.89 -5.39
C ALA A 44 -4.11 8.20 -4.30
N ALA A 45 -3.43 7.09 -4.61
CA ALA A 45 -2.53 6.40 -3.68
C ALA A 45 -1.33 7.28 -3.30
N ILE A 46 -0.72 7.97 -4.26
CA ILE A 46 0.37 8.93 -4.01
C ILE A 46 -0.13 10.09 -3.15
N ALA A 47 -1.31 10.65 -3.47
CA ALA A 47 -1.91 11.73 -2.69
C ALA A 47 -2.20 11.29 -1.24
N GLY A 48 -2.71 10.08 -1.05
CA GLY A 48 -2.92 9.50 0.28
C GLY A 48 -1.62 9.32 1.05
N LEU A 49 -0.58 8.79 0.40
CA LEU A 49 0.73 8.62 1.02
C LEU A 49 1.36 9.97 1.43
N VAL A 50 1.33 10.96 0.54
CA VAL A 50 1.81 12.31 0.84
C VAL A 50 0.98 12.95 1.94
N GLY A 51 -0.34 12.73 1.96
CA GLY A 51 -1.24 13.19 3.01
C GLY A 51 -0.88 12.62 4.38
N VAL A 52 -0.64 11.31 4.48
CA VAL A 52 -0.21 10.66 5.73
C VAL A 52 1.18 11.13 6.15
N TRP A 53 2.12 11.24 5.20
CA TRP A 53 3.45 11.75 5.48
C TRP A 53 3.42 13.19 5.99
N ALA A 54 2.63 14.07 5.37
CA ALA A 54 2.44 15.44 5.80
C ALA A 54 1.76 15.50 7.18
N LEU A 55 0.75 14.66 7.42
CA LEU A 55 0.11 14.55 8.72
C LEU A 55 1.12 14.19 9.81
N MET A 56 1.96 13.17 9.58
CA MET A 56 2.96 12.73 10.55
C MET A 56 4.13 13.72 10.75
N SER A 57 4.55 14.41 9.68
CA SER A 57 5.74 15.29 9.73
C SER A 57 5.43 16.75 10.08
N ARG A 58 4.26 17.27 9.71
CA ARG A 58 3.94 18.71 9.79
C ARG A 58 2.90 19.05 10.85
N THR A 59 2.13 18.08 11.38
CA THR A 59 1.01 18.38 12.30
C THR A 59 1.30 18.05 13.75
N ARG A 60 0.62 18.77 14.67
CA ARG A 60 0.67 18.49 16.11
C ARG A 60 0.17 17.09 16.45
N ILE A 61 -0.80 16.59 15.70
CA ILE A 61 -1.33 15.22 15.87
C ILE A 61 -0.22 14.19 15.59
N GLY A 62 0.55 14.39 14.51
CA GLY A 62 1.70 13.54 14.18
C GLY A 62 2.80 13.57 15.25
N LEU A 63 3.04 14.74 15.86
CA LEU A 63 3.98 14.86 16.99
C LEU A 63 3.52 14.07 18.21
N LEU A 64 2.23 14.16 18.56
CA LEU A 64 1.66 13.38 19.66
C LEU A 64 1.73 11.88 19.41
N MET A 65 1.41 11.43 18.19
CA MET A 65 1.53 10.01 17.80
C MET A 65 2.97 9.49 17.99
N ARG A 66 3.98 10.24 17.52
CA ARG A 66 5.39 9.87 17.67
C ARG A 66 5.84 9.89 19.14
N ALA A 67 5.38 10.85 19.93
CA ALA A 67 5.68 10.90 21.36
C ALA A 67 5.09 9.69 22.11
N THR A 68 3.83 9.34 21.83
CA THR A 68 3.18 8.16 22.42
C THR A 68 3.79 6.84 21.97
N GLN A 69 4.38 6.79 20.77
CA GLN A 69 5.06 5.61 20.24
C GLN A 69 6.42 5.36 20.91
N LEU A 70 7.10 6.43 21.36
CA LEU A 70 8.39 6.32 22.05
C LEU A 70 8.21 5.82 23.48
N ASP A 71 7.36 6.50 24.25
CA ASP A 71 7.06 6.14 25.62
C ASP A 71 5.64 6.58 25.99
N ARG A 72 4.76 5.59 26.17
CA ARG A 72 3.36 5.82 26.55
C ARG A 72 3.23 6.39 27.95
N ASP A 73 4.01 5.92 28.90
CA ASP A 73 3.88 6.28 30.32
C ASP A 73 4.40 7.69 30.56
N MET A 74 5.46 8.09 29.85
CA MET A 74 5.91 9.48 29.84
C MET A 74 4.90 10.39 29.14
N ALA A 75 4.31 9.97 28.02
CA ALA A 75 3.30 10.77 27.33
C ALA A 75 2.06 11.03 28.21
N THR A 76 1.58 10.04 28.95
CA THR A 76 0.47 10.22 29.90
C THR A 76 0.84 11.12 31.07
N ALA A 77 2.08 11.04 31.58
CA ALA A 77 2.57 11.95 32.62
C ALA A 77 2.60 13.42 32.18
N PHE A 78 2.83 13.69 30.89
CA PHE A 78 2.71 15.04 30.29
C PHE A 78 1.26 15.46 29.97
N GLY A 79 0.26 14.67 30.37
CA GLY A 79 -1.16 14.98 30.17
C GLY A 79 -1.66 14.73 28.75
N ILE A 80 -0.94 13.96 27.93
CA ILE A 80 -1.40 13.59 26.58
C ILE A 80 -2.50 12.53 26.72
N PRO A 81 -3.70 12.74 26.15
CA PRO A 81 -4.77 11.75 26.18
C PRO A 81 -4.48 10.62 25.17
N VAL A 82 -3.67 9.64 25.57
CA VAL A 82 -3.20 8.55 24.70
C VAL A 82 -4.35 7.76 24.08
N GLU A 83 -5.44 7.57 24.81
CA GLU A 83 -6.63 6.87 24.33
C GLU A 83 -7.26 7.58 23.13
N ARG A 84 -7.28 8.93 23.14
CA ARG A 84 -7.76 9.73 22.00
C ARG A 84 -6.79 9.65 20.83
N VAL A 85 -5.48 9.66 21.09
CA VAL A 85 -4.47 9.51 20.04
C VAL A 85 -4.65 8.17 19.32
N TYR A 86 -4.83 7.07 20.06
CA TYR A 86 -5.10 5.75 19.49
C TYR A 86 -6.41 5.68 18.72
N ALA A 87 -7.49 6.28 19.24
CA ALA A 87 -8.76 6.34 18.52
C ALA A 87 -8.63 7.10 17.18
N ILE A 88 -7.87 8.19 17.14
CA ILE A 88 -7.60 8.96 15.92
C ILE A 88 -6.76 8.15 14.93
N VAL A 89 -5.69 7.50 15.40
CA VAL A 89 -4.84 6.64 14.55
C VAL A 89 -5.67 5.51 13.94
N PHE A 90 -6.48 4.83 14.75
CA PHE A 90 -7.35 3.76 14.29
C PHE A 90 -8.37 4.24 13.27
N GLY A 91 -9.03 5.38 13.54
CA GLY A 91 -9.98 6.00 12.62
C GLY A 91 -9.33 6.38 11.28
N LEU A 92 -8.12 6.95 11.30
CA LEU A 92 -7.35 7.26 10.10
C LEU A 92 -6.99 5.99 9.30
N GLY A 93 -6.54 4.93 9.97
CA GLY A 93 -6.24 3.65 9.34
C GLY A 93 -7.47 3.04 8.66
N ALA A 94 -8.61 3.05 9.36
CA ALA A 94 -9.88 2.57 8.82
C ALA A 94 -10.36 3.40 7.61
N ALA A 95 -10.23 4.73 7.69
CA ALA A 95 -10.58 5.62 6.58
C ALA A 95 -9.70 5.38 5.34
N LEU A 96 -8.39 5.20 5.52
CA LEU A 96 -7.46 4.88 4.43
C LEU A 96 -7.75 3.50 3.82
N ALA A 97 -8.06 2.50 4.65
CA ALA A 97 -8.44 1.17 4.18
C ALA A 97 -9.75 1.20 3.37
N ALA A 98 -10.76 1.95 3.83
CA ALA A 98 -12.01 2.14 3.12
C ALA A 98 -11.80 2.85 1.77
N LEU A 99 -10.97 3.90 1.76
CA LEU A 99 -10.61 4.62 0.52
C LEU A 99 -9.92 3.67 -0.47
N ALA A 100 -8.95 2.88 -0.02
CA ALA A 100 -8.26 1.90 -0.85
C ALA A 100 -9.23 0.85 -1.43
N ALA A 101 -10.19 0.36 -0.62
CA ALA A 101 -11.20 -0.59 -1.07
C ALA A 101 -12.10 -0.01 -2.16
N VAL A 102 -12.59 1.22 -2.00
CA VAL A 102 -13.42 1.89 -3.02
C VAL A 102 -12.65 2.06 -4.34
N LEU A 103 -11.36 2.36 -4.27
CA LEU A 103 -10.52 2.49 -5.47
C LEU A 103 -10.24 1.15 -6.17
N ILE A 104 -10.07 0.06 -5.40
CA ILE A 104 -9.69 -1.25 -5.96
C ILE A 104 -10.87 -2.00 -6.59
N VAL A 105 -12.08 -1.88 -6.03
CA VAL A 105 -13.27 -2.67 -6.43
C VAL A 105 -13.60 -2.58 -7.93
N PRO A 106 -13.50 -1.42 -8.61
CA PRO A 106 -13.74 -1.37 -10.06
C PRO A 106 -12.66 -2.06 -10.90
N ILE A 107 -11.48 -2.30 -10.33
CA ILE A 107 -10.37 -3.01 -10.98
C ILE A 107 -10.43 -4.51 -10.66
N SER A 108 -10.71 -4.85 -9.40
CA SER A 108 -10.87 -6.21 -8.90
C SER A 108 -12.31 -6.39 -8.43
N GLN A 109 -13.12 -7.09 -9.22
CA GLN A 109 -14.54 -7.33 -8.93
C GLN A 109 -14.77 -7.70 -7.47
N ALA A 110 -15.77 -7.09 -6.84
CA ALA A 110 -16.07 -7.34 -5.43
C ALA A 110 -16.64 -8.75 -5.20
N HIS A 111 -16.08 -9.46 -4.22
CA HIS A 111 -16.60 -10.76 -3.76
C HIS A 111 -16.41 -10.89 -2.24
N TYR A 112 -17.12 -11.82 -1.60
CA TYR A 112 -17.14 -11.94 -0.12
C TYR A 112 -15.77 -12.29 0.51
N LEU A 113 -14.82 -12.80 -0.27
CA LEU A 113 -13.45 -13.13 0.18
C LEU A 113 -12.40 -12.08 -0.22
N MET A 114 -12.78 -10.97 -0.85
CA MET A 114 -11.83 -10.00 -1.40
C MET A 114 -10.93 -9.34 -0.36
N GLY A 115 -11.31 -9.37 0.92
CA GLY A 115 -10.52 -8.81 2.02
C GLY A 115 -9.35 -9.69 2.46
N GLY A 116 -9.36 -10.99 2.14
CA GLY A 116 -8.34 -11.94 2.62
C GLY A 116 -6.95 -11.67 2.03
N ASP A 117 -6.86 -11.50 0.71
CA ASP A 117 -5.58 -11.26 0.03
C ASP A 117 -4.94 -9.92 0.44
N PRO A 118 -5.67 -8.77 0.45
CA PRO A 118 -5.10 -7.50 0.88
C PRO A 118 -4.73 -7.47 2.36
N LEU A 119 -5.48 -8.17 3.22
CA LEU A 119 -5.15 -8.29 4.64
C LEU A 119 -3.80 -8.98 4.82
N LEU A 120 -3.63 -10.16 4.20
CA LEU A 120 -2.37 -10.88 4.26
C LEU A 120 -1.24 -10.01 3.71
N LEU A 121 -1.40 -9.46 2.50
CA LEU A 121 -0.41 -8.61 1.83
C LEU A 121 -0.01 -7.39 2.68
N SER A 122 -0.97 -6.76 3.37
CA SER A 122 -0.70 -5.65 4.27
C SER A 122 0.19 -6.05 5.46
N PHE A 123 -0.01 -7.23 6.04
CA PHE A 123 0.86 -7.76 7.08
C PHE A 123 2.28 -7.99 6.55
N ILE A 124 2.43 -8.58 5.36
CA ILE A 124 3.74 -8.77 4.70
C ILE A 124 4.47 -7.43 4.58
N VAL A 125 3.80 -6.43 4.01
CA VAL A 125 4.37 -5.10 3.77
C VAL A 125 4.80 -4.45 5.08
N VAL A 126 3.98 -4.52 6.13
CA VAL A 126 4.29 -3.91 7.43
C VAL A 126 5.45 -4.62 8.13
N ILE A 127 5.49 -5.95 8.10
CA ILE A 127 6.58 -6.73 8.68
C ILE A 127 7.89 -6.47 7.92
N ILE A 128 7.87 -6.53 6.59
CA ILE A 128 9.05 -6.27 5.76
C ILE A 128 9.49 -4.82 5.90
N GLY A 129 8.57 -3.85 5.96
CA GLY A 129 8.90 -2.44 6.12
C GLY A 129 9.46 -2.11 7.51
N GLY A 130 9.03 -2.84 8.54
CA GLY A 130 9.35 -2.60 9.95
C GLY A 130 8.23 -1.82 10.66
N LEU A 131 7.83 -2.33 11.83
CA LEU A 131 6.78 -1.72 12.66
C LEU A 131 7.18 -0.29 13.05
N GLY A 132 6.35 0.69 12.66
CA GLY A 132 6.58 2.10 12.99
C GLY A 132 7.44 2.89 12.01
N SER A 133 7.93 2.28 10.93
CA SER A 133 8.69 2.97 9.87
C SER A 133 7.82 3.23 8.63
N LEU A 134 7.30 4.44 8.49
CA LEU A 134 6.55 4.84 7.29
C LEU A 134 7.39 4.71 6.00
N PRO A 135 8.66 5.18 5.93
CA PRO A 135 9.48 5.00 4.73
C PRO A 135 9.75 3.52 4.41
N GLY A 136 9.95 2.70 5.44
CA GLY A 136 10.17 1.27 5.27
C GLY A 136 8.95 0.56 4.68
N ALA A 137 7.75 0.90 5.16
CA ALA A 137 6.50 0.38 4.62
C ALA A 137 6.30 0.76 3.14
N VAL A 138 6.66 1.99 2.73
CA VAL A 138 6.57 2.43 1.33
C VAL A 138 7.53 1.64 0.44
N VAL A 139 8.80 1.49 0.86
CA VAL A 139 9.78 0.71 0.10
C VAL A 139 9.34 -0.75 -0.02
N ALA A 140 8.85 -1.35 1.06
CA ALA A 140 8.34 -2.72 1.05
C ALA A 140 7.13 -2.88 0.12
N ALA A 141 6.16 -1.96 0.19
CA ALA A 141 4.98 -1.97 -0.67
C ALA A 141 5.34 -1.86 -2.15
N LEU A 142 6.29 -0.98 -2.49
CA LEU A 142 6.78 -0.83 -3.86
C LEU A 142 7.51 -2.09 -4.34
N LEU A 143 8.42 -2.64 -3.54
CA LEU A 143 9.15 -3.86 -3.91
C LEU A 143 8.21 -5.06 -4.12
N ILE A 144 7.26 -5.26 -3.21
CA ILE A 144 6.27 -6.35 -3.32
C ILE A 144 5.38 -6.12 -4.54
N GLY A 145 4.83 -4.91 -4.70
CA GLY A 145 3.92 -4.60 -5.81
C GLY A 145 4.59 -4.69 -7.18
N MET A 146 5.84 -4.25 -7.31
CA MET A 146 6.60 -4.37 -8.55
C MET A 146 6.96 -5.83 -8.84
N SER A 147 7.33 -6.59 -7.81
CA SER A 147 7.61 -8.03 -7.95
C SER A 147 6.37 -8.80 -8.38
N ASP A 148 5.22 -8.55 -7.76
CA ASP A 148 3.94 -9.18 -8.12
C ASP A 148 3.54 -8.82 -9.56
N GLY A 149 3.69 -7.54 -9.94
CA GLY A 149 3.47 -7.07 -11.31
C GLY A 149 4.34 -7.79 -12.34
N ILE A 150 5.65 -7.92 -12.09
CA ILE A 150 6.57 -8.62 -13.01
C ILE A 150 6.26 -10.13 -13.04
N ILE A 151 6.09 -10.76 -11.89
CA ILE A 151 5.82 -12.21 -11.78
C ILE A 151 4.51 -12.56 -12.50
N SER A 152 3.48 -11.72 -12.40
CA SER A 152 2.18 -11.96 -13.06
C SER A 152 2.24 -12.01 -14.59
N VAL A 153 3.29 -11.44 -15.20
CA VAL A 153 3.51 -11.48 -16.66
C VAL A 153 4.12 -12.82 -17.09
N PHE A 154 4.95 -13.43 -16.24
CA PHE A 154 5.71 -14.64 -16.58
C PHE A 154 5.17 -15.92 -15.93
N PHE A 155 4.38 -15.83 -14.85
CA PHE A 155 3.91 -16.96 -14.05
C PHE A 155 2.41 -16.88 -13.77
N SER A 156 1.78 -18.05 -13.60
CA SER A 156 0.38 -18.16 -13.19
C SER A 156 0.13 -17.50 -11.82
N PRO A 157 -1.00 -16.77 -11.63
CA PRO A 157 -1.35 -16.08 -10.38
C PRO A 157 -1.29 -16.96 -9.13
N THR A 158 -1.51 -18.27 -9.28
CA THR A 158 -1.46 -19.24 -8.17
C THR A 158 -0.05 -19.37 -7.61
N LEU A 159 0.98 -19.35 -8.46
CA LEU A 159 2.37 -19.49 -8.02
C LEU A 159 2.86 -18.22 -7.31
N ALA A 160 2.42 -17.05 -7.76
CA ALA A 160 2.71 -15.76 -7.11
C ALA A 160 2.20 -15.73 -5.67
N LYS A 161 0.96 -16.21 -5.42
CA LYS A 161 0.39 -16.31 -4.07
C LYS A 161 1.17 -17.27 -3.17
N ILE A 162 1.60 -18.42 -3.69
CA ILE A 162 2.41 -19.40 -2.93
C ILE A 162 3.76 -18.78 -2.56
N LEU A 163 4.44 -18.14 -3.50
CA LEU A 163 5.74 -17.50 -3.26
C LEU A 163 5.63 -16.35 -2.26
N ALA A 164 4.60 -15.50 -2.36
CA ALA A 164 4.36 -14.43 -1.38
C ALA A 164 4.18 -14.99 0.03
N THR A 165 3.42 -16.09 0.19
CA THR A 165 3.19 -16.74 1.49
C THR A 165 4.48 -17.34 2.06
N VAL A 166 5.29 -18.00 1.22
CA VAL A 166 6.59 -18.54 1.62
C VAL A 166 7.56 -17.42 2.01
N LEU A 167 7.57 -16.31 1.28
CA LEU A 167 8.43 -15.16 1.56
C LEU A 167 8.11 -14.54 2.92
N VAL A 168 6.83 -14.45 3.31
CA VAL A 168 6.42 -14.03 4.66
C VAL A 168 6.96 -14.95 5.73
N ALA A 169 6.73 -16.26 5.55
CA ALA A 169 7.20 -17.26 6.52
C ALA A 169 8.73 -17.15 6.69
N LEU A 170 9.44 -16.94 5.59
CA LEU A 170 10.89 -16.80 5.58
C LEU A 170 11.33 -15.47 6.24
N VAL A 171 10.69 -14.34 5.94
CA VAL A 171 11.00 -13.05 6.59
C VAL A 171 10.74 -13.11 8.09
N LEU A 172 9.64 -13.73 8.53
CA LEU A 172 9.35 -13.90 9.95
C LEU A 172 10.41 -14.74 10.66
N VAL A 173 10.93 -15.78 10.00
CA VAL A 173 11.99 -16.64 10.54
C VAL A 173 13.34 -15.92 10.58
N PHE A 174 13.70 -15.20 9.51
CA PHE A 174 15.06 -14.68 9.36
C PHE A 174 15.25 -13.22 9.79
N ARG A 175 14.19 -12.40 9.81
CA ARG A 175 14.31 -10.99 10.19
C ARG A 175 13.00 -10.39 10.75
N PRO A 176 12.61 -10.75 11.99
CA PRO A 176 11.34 -10.32 12.60
C PRO A 176 11.19 -8.80 12.83
N GLN A 177 12.27 -8.02 12.64
CA GLN A 177 12.28 -6.57 12.85
C GLN A 177 12.10 -5.75 11.54
N GLY A 178 12.05 -6.38 10.36
CA GLY A 178 11.88 -5.69 9.07
C GLY A 178 13.14 -4.98 8.53
N LEU A 179 13.00 -4.24 7.42
CA LEU A 179 14.09 -3.57 6.69
C LEU A 179 14.69 -2.40 7.47
N PHE A 180 13.85 -1.65 8.18
CA PHE A 180 14.22 -0.42 8.90
C PHE A 180 13.76 -0.41 10.36
N GLY A 181 13.52 -1.58 10.97
CA GLY A 181 13.21 -1.66 12.39
C GLY A 181 14.34 -1.10 13.23
N THR A 182 14.11 0.06 13.86
CA THR A 182 15.04 0.60 14.84
C THR A 182 15.04 -0.32 16.04
N LYS A 183 16.22 -0.82 16.42
CA LYS A 183 16.41 -1.50 17.70
C LYS A 183 16.00 -0.52 18.80
N ALA A 184 14.95 -0.84 19.54
CA ALA A 184 14.69 -0.20 20.81
C ALA A 184 15.91 -0.49 21.71
N HIS A 185 16.69 0.54 22.01
CA HIS A 185 17.69 0.54 23.06
C HIS A 185 17.04 1.05 24.34
#